data_AF-A0A2S6TGY8-F1
#
_entry.id   AF-A0A2S6TGY8-F1
#
_cell.length_a   1.000
_cell.length_b   1.000
_cell.length_c   1.000
_cell.angle_alpha   90.00
_cell.angle_beta   90.00
_cell.angle_gamma   90.00
#
_symmetry.space_group_name_H-M   'P 1'
#
loop_
_entity.id
_entity.type
_entity.pdbx_description
1 polymer ?
#
loop_
_entity_poly.entity_id
_entity_poly.type
_entity_poly.pdbx_seq_one_letter_code
_entity_poly.pdbx_strand_id
1 'polypeptide(L)'
;SGDGGFMFNVQELSTAVAHDIDVTIVVFNDGAYGNVKRYQKESYGGRYIGVDLHNPDLVMLGRSFGMTALRAATPEALRDAFHEAEEKAGPALIDVPFKEVPSIWKLIRRPSSAAN
;
A
#
# COMPACT_ATOMS: atom_id res chain seq x y z
N SER A 1 -0.82 -3.97 -0.11
CA SER A 1 -1.97 -3.04 0.09
C SER A 1 -1.65 -1.68 -0.52
N GLY A 2 -2.65 -0.81 -0.66
CA GLY A 2 -2.43 0.64 -0.80
C GLY A 2 -2.51 1.32 0.58
N ASP A 3 -1.94 2.51 0.72
CA ASP A 3 -1.92 3.29 1.97
C ASP A 3 -3.32 3.62 2.51
N GLY A 4 -4.23 4.14 1.67
CA GLY A 4 -5.59 4.47 2.10
C GLY A 4 -6.36 3.25 2.60
N GLY A 5 -6.24 2.13 1.88
CA GLY A 5 -6.88 0.86 2.27
C GLY A 5 -6.25 0.24 3.52
N PHE A 6 -4.93 0.35 3.68
CA PHE A 6 -4.21 -0.12 4.86
C PHE A 6 -4.67 0.59 6.14
N MET A 7 -4.84 1.92 6.07
CA MET A 7 -5.22 2.72 7.23
C MET A 7 -6.63 2.41 7.78
N PHE A 8 -7.51 1.76 7.02
CA PHE A 8 -8.84 1.33 7.53
C PHE A 8 -8.75 0.30 8.65
N ASN A 9 -7.74 -0.58 8.62
CA ASN A 9 -7.62 -1.71 9.55
C ASN A 9 -6.20 -1.81 10.16
N VAL A 10 -5.53 -0.68 10.33
CA VAL A 10 -4.15 -0.65 10.84
C VAL A 10 -4.04 -1.17 12.29
N GLN A 11 -5.14 -1.22 13.04
CA GLN A 11 -5.17 -1.84 14.37
C GLN A 11 -4.87 -3.34 14.36
N GLU A 12 -5.08 -4.03 13.22
CA GLU A 12 -4.80 -5.48 13.10
C GLU A 12 -3.30 -5.80 13.13
N LEU A 13 -2.42 -4.79 13.04
CA LEU A 13 -1.00 -4.97 13.34
C LEU A 13 -0.79 -5.49 14.78
N SER A 14 -1.63 -5.06 15.73
CA SER A 14 -1.61 -5.58 17.10
C SER A 14 -1.95 -7.07 17.15
N THR A 15 -2.90 -7.52 16.31
CA THR A 15 -3.30 -8.92 16.21
C THR A 15 -2.15 -9.77 15.66
N ALA A 16 -1.49 -9.28 14.60
CA ALA A 16 -0.35 -9.98 13.99
C ALA A 16 0.79 -10.19 15.01
N VAL A 17 1.10 -9.17 15.82
CA VAL A 17 2.12 -9.26 16.87
C VAL A 17 1.69 -10.15 18.02
N ALA A 18 0.45 -10.03 18.50
CA ALA A 18 -0.05 -10.82 19.64
C ALA A 18 -0.06 -12.33 19.36
N HIS A 19 -0.19 -12.72 18.09
CA HIS A 19 -0.27 -14.11 17.68
C HIS A 19 0.97 -14.61 16.93
N ASP A 20 2.05 -13.82 16.90
CA ASP A 20 3.29 -14.15 16.17
C ASP A 20 3.02 -14.59 14.72
N ILE A 21 2.11 -13.88 14.05
CA ILE A 21 1.75 -14.19 12.66
C ILE A 21 2.86 -13.66 11.78
N ASP A 22 3.62 -14.57 11.18
CA ASP A 22 4.70 -14.27 10.25
C ASP A 22 4.15 -13.78 8.90
N VAL A 23 3.73 -12.51 8.88
CA VAL A 23 3.17 -11.84 7.71
C VAL A 23 4.01 -10.63 7.34
N THR A 24 4.43 -10.56 6.07
CA THR A 24 5.06 -9.37 5.50
C THR A 24 4.01 -8.52 4.77
N ILE A 25 3.73 -7.34 5.30
CA ILE A 25 2.77 -6.39 4.76
C ILE A 25 3.52 -5.34 3.93
N VAL A 26 3.31 -5.35 2.62
CA VAL A 26 3.84 -4.31 1.72
C VAL A 26 2.77 -3.26 1.45
N VAL A 27 3.04 -2.01 1.79
CA VAL A 27 2.17 -0.87 1.54
C VAL A 27 2.76 -0.01 0.44
N PHE A 28 2.12 -0.03 -0.74
CA PHE A 28 2.42 0.91 -1.79
C PHE A 28 1.73 2.23 -1.46
N ASN A 29 2.54 3.24 -1.15
CA ASN A 29 2.10 4.51 -0.58
C ASN A 29 2.26 5.65 -1.60
N ASP A 30 1.15 6.08 -2.21
CA ASP A 30 1.10 7.26 -3.09
C ASP A 30 0.45 8.49 -2.41
N GLY A 31 0.11 8.38 -1.13
CA GLY A 31 -0.53 9.46 -0.37
C GLY A 31 -1.91 9.82 -0.92
N ALA A 32 -2.61 8.88 -1.56
CA ALA A 32 -3.89 9.17 -2.20
C ALA A 32 -4.82 7.94 -2.29
N TYR A 33 -6.12 8.20 -2.47
CA TYR A 33 -7.00 7.22 -3.10
C TYR A 33 -6.72 7.19 -4.61
N GLY A 34 -5.57 6.64 -5.01
CA GLY A 34 -4.97 6.79 -6.35
C GLY A 34 -5.90 6.48 -7.52
N ASN A 35 -6.73 5.44 -7.44
CA ASN A 35 -7.72 5.12 -8.48
C ASN A 35 -8.82 6.18 -8.59
N VAL A 36 -9.33 6.68 -7.46
CA VAL A 36 -10.36 7.74 -7.43
C VAL A 36 -9.77 9.06 -7.92
N LYS A 37 -8.54 9.39 -7.49
CA LYS A 37 -7.80 10.58 -7.95
C LYS A 37 -7.60 10.56 -9.47
N ARG A 38 -7.21 9.41 -10.02
CA ARG A 38 -7.09 9.22 -11.48
C ARG A 38 -8.43 9.44 -12.18
N TYR A 39 -9.51 8.87 -11.66
CA TYR A 39 -10.84 9.03 -12.25
C TYR A 39 -11.31 10.51 -12.22
N GLN A 40 -11.04 11.24 -11.13
CA GLN A 40 -11.28 12.68 -11.05
C GLN A 40 -10.43 13.48 -12.06
N LYS A 41 -9.17 13.10 -12.28
CA LYS A 41 -8.29 13.69 -13.30
C LYS A 41 -8.84 13.47 -14.72
N GLU A 42 -9.19 12.24 -15.05
CA GLU A 42 -9.56 11.83 -16.41
C GLU A 42 -11.00 12.20 -16.79
N SER A 43 -11.95 12.12 -15.86
CA SER A 43 -13.38 12.27 -16.15
C SER A 43 -14.00 13.58 -15.63
N TYR A 44 -13.30 14.32 -14.75
CA TYR A 44 -13.85 15.51 -14.10
C TYR A 44 -12.91 16.72 -14.15
N GLY A 45 -12.04 16.79 -15.15
CA GLY A 45 -11.18 17.95 -15.41
C GLY A 45 -10.16 18.23 -14.31
N GLY A 46 -9.75 17.22 -13.54
CA GLY A 46 -8.78 17.42 -12.44
C GLY A 46 -9.38 18.07 -11.19
N ARG A 47 -10.70 18.08 -11.03
CA ARG A 47 -11.34 18.55 -9.80
C ARG A 47 -11.19 17.51 -8.69
N TYR A 48 -10.16 17.67 -7.86
CA TYR A 48 -9.85 16.75 -6.76
C TYR A 48 -10.70 17.01 -5.52
N ILE A 49 -11.36 15.97 -5.00
CA ILE A 49 -12.22 16.04 -3.81
C ILE A 49 -11.98 14.80 -2.95
N GLY A 50 -11.45 14.98 -1.74
CA GLY A 50 -11.32 13.92 -0.73
C GLY A 50 -10.41 12.75 -1.12
N VAL A 51 -9.46 12.99 -2.04
CA VAL A 51 -8.58 11.94 -2.60
C VAL A 51 -7.14 11.99 -2.12
N ASP A 52 -6.72 13.08 -1.49
CA ASP A 52 -5.38 13.23 -0.93
C ASP A 52 -5.38 12.76 0.52
N LEU A 53 -4.38 11.96 0.89
CA LEU A 53 -4.24 11.35 2.20
C LEU A 53 -3.11 12.01 2.98
N HIS A 54 -3.33 12.15 4.29
CA HIS A 54 -2.31 12.53 5.24
C HIS A 54 -2.02 11.34 6.15
N ASN A 55 -1.03 10.53 5.77
CA ASN A 55 -0.65 9.34 6.51
C ASN A 55 0.39 9.66 7.59
N PRO A 56 0.42 8.92 8.71
CA PRO A 56 1.55 8.94 9.63
C PRO A 56 2.80 8.34 8.97
N ASP A 57 3.96 8.47 9.61
CA ASP A 57 5.12 7.69 9.20
C ASP A 57 4.86 6.20 9.46
N LEU A 58 4.61 5.43 8.39
CA LEU A 58 4.23 4.03 8.48
C LEU A 58 5.34 3.16 9.08
N VAL A 59 6.61 3.54 8.94
CA VAL A 59 7.73 2.81 9.55
C VAL A 59 7.70 3.00 11.06
N MET A 60 7.53 4.24 11.54
CA MET A 60 7.37 4.50 12.98
C MET A 60 6.12 3.81 13.54
N LEU A 61 5.03 3.80 12.78
CA LEU A 61 3.79 3.14 13.18
C LEU A 61 3.99 1.63 13.33
N GLY A 62 4.57 0.94 12.34
CA GLY A 62 4.84 -0.50 12.45
C GLY A 62 5.74 -0.83 13.64
N ARG A 63 6.80 -0.03 13.86
CA ARG A 63 7.66 -0.17 15.04
C ARG A 63 6.92 0.02 16.36
N SER A 64 5.94 0.92 16.42
CA SER A 64 5.14 1.15 17.63
C SER A 64 4.30 -0.05 18.04
N PHE A 65 3.93 -0.92 17.08
CA PHE A 65 3.27 -2.20 17.36
C PHE A 65 4.25 -3.32 17.73
N GLY A 66 5.56 -3.13 17.57
CA GLY A 66 6.58 -4.16 17.81
C GLY A 66 6.97 -4.97 16.58
N MET A 67 6.64 -4.50 15.38
CA MET A 67 6.99 -5.18 14.12
C MET A 67 8.35 -4.76 13.58
N THR A 68 8.95 -5.62 12.75
CA THR A 68 9.98 -5.18 11.81
C THR A 68 9.33 -4.17 10.85
N ALA A 69 9.88 -2.96 10.72
CA ALA A 69 9.35 -1.98 9.78
C ALA A 69 10.45 -1.27 9.00
N LEU A 70 10.27 -1.24 7.67
CA LEU A 70 11.26 -0.85 6.68
C LEU A 70 10.65 0.09 5.63
N ARG A 71 11.49 0.92 5.00
CA ARG A 71 11.10 1.76 3.86
C ARG A 71 11.93 1.38 2.64
N ALA A 72 11.25 1.17 1.51
CA ALA A 72 11.87 0.76 0.25
C ALA A 72 11.41 1.66 -0.89
N ALA A 73 12.26 2.59 -1.34
CA ALA A 73 11.91 3.56 -2.38
C ALA A 73 12.28 3.11 -3.82
N THR A 74 12.91 1.95 -3.96
CA THR A 74 13.32 1.38 -5.26
C THR A 74 13.01 -0.12 -5.32
N PRO A 75 12.92 -0.72 -6.51
CA PRO A 75 12.75 -2.17 -6.66
C PRO A 75 13.84 -3.00 -5.96
N GLU A 76 15.09 -2.52 -6.00
CA GLU A 76 16.23 -3.16 -5.34
C GLU A 76 16.08 -3.07 -3.82
N ALA A 77 15.76 -1.89 -3.29
CA ALA A 77 15.52 -1.73 -1.85
C ALA A 77 14.32 -2.55 -1.36
N LEU A 78 13.31 -2.77 -2.21
CA LEU A 78 12.18 -3.63 -1.88
C LEU A 78 12.62 -5.09 -1.78
N ARG A 79 13.48 -5.54 -2.70
CA ARG A 79 14.08 -6.89 -2.62
C ARG A 79 14.89 -7.06 -1.33
N ASP A 80 15.73 -6.08 -1.01
CA ASP A 80 16.55 -6.12 0.20
C ASP A 80 15.67 -6.12 1.47
N ALA A 81 14.59 -5.34 1.48
CA ALA A 81 13.64 -5.30 2.59
C ALA A 81 12.88 -6.62 2.78
N PHE A 82 12.58 -7.36 1.70
CA PHE A 82 12.02 -8.71 1.80
C PHE A 82 13.00 -9.67 2.46
N HIS A 83 14.26 -9.68 2.06
CA HIS A 83 15.26 -10.53 2.69
C HIS A 83 15.43 -10.19 4.18
N GLU A 84 15.46 -8.91 4.54
CA GLU A 84 15.55 -8.49 5.94
C GLU A 84 14.31 -8.91 6.76
N ALA A 85 13.12 -8.85 6.17
CA ALA A 85 11.89 -9.32 6.82
C ALA A 85 11.91 -10.84 7.04
N GLU A 86 12.37 -11.61 6.05
CA GLU A 86 12.53 -13.07 6.16
C GLU A 86 13.56 -13.48 7.22
N GLU A 87 14.67 -12.76 7.35
CA GLU A 87 15.73 -13.06 8.33
C GLU A 87 15.30 -12.80 9.78
N LYS A 88 14.46 -11.79 10.01
CA LYS A 88 14.08 -11.38 11.38
C LYS A 88 12.98 -12.23 12.01
N ALA A 89 12.25 -13.00 11.20
CA ALA A 89 11.05 -13.78 11.56
C ALA A 89 9.94 -12.95 12.24
N GLY A 90 8.69 -13.28 11.95
CA GLY A 90 7.53 -12.61 12.54
C GLY A 90 7.05 -11.40 11.73
N PRO A 91 6.05 -10.66 12.24
CA PRO A 91 5.33 -9.68 11.44
C PRO A 91 6.21 -8.51 10.99
N ALA A 92 6.14 -8.19 9.69
CA ALA A 92 6.89 -7.12 9.06
C ALA A 92 5.99 -6.14 8.28
N LEU A 93 6.37 -4.87 8.25
CA LEU A 93 5.74 -3.80 7.48
C LEU A 93 6.77 -3.11 6.58
N ILE A 94 6.53 -3.11 5.27
CA ILE A 94 7.38 -2.44 4.29
C ILE A 94 6.58 -1.31 3.63
N ASP A 95 7.01 -0.07 3.88
CA ASP A 95 6.46 1.13 3.24
C ASP A 95 7.20 1.40 1.92
N VAL A 96 6.46 1.41 0.81
CA VAL A 96 6.97 1.62 -0.54
C VAL A 96 6.41 2.94 -1.09
N PRO A 97 7.09 4.07 -0.86
CA PRO A 97 6.65 5.35 -1.38
C PRO A 97 6.80 5.39 -2.91
N PHE A 98 5.75 5.81 -3.61
CA PHE A 98 5.77 6.04 -5.05
C PHE A 98 4.84 7.20 -5.44
N LYS A 99 4.84 7.63 -6.71
CA LYS A 99 4.10 8.84 -7.15
C LYS A 99 2.85 8.58 -7.98
N GLU A 100 2.98 7.87 -9.10
CA GLU A 100 1.85 7.57 -9.97
C GLU A 100 1.92 6.12 -10.42
N VAL A 101 0.82 5.39 -10.28
CA VAL A 101 0.64 4.09 -10.95
C VAL A 101 0.09 4.36 -12.35
N PRO A 102 0.60 3.71 -13.40
CA PRO A 102 -0.08 3.70 -14.69
C PRO A 102 -1.48 3.09 -14.60
N SER A 103 -2.37 3.52 -15.49
CA SER A 103 -3.74 2.99 -15.55
C SER A 103 -3.73 1.51 -15.95
N ILE A 104 -4.34 0.66 -15.12
CA ILE A 104 -4.50 -0.77 -15.40
C ILE A 104 -5.66 -1.05 -16.36
N TRP A 105 -6.49 -0.06 -16.71
CA TRP A 105 -7.66 -0.28 -17.57
C TRP A 105 -7.31 -0.75 -18.97
N LYS A 106 -6.09 -0.44 -19.45
CA LYS A 106 -5.56 -0.99 -20.72
C LYS A 106 -5.11 -2.45 -20.61
N LEU A 107 -4.87 -2.95 -19.39
CA LEU A 107 -4.42 -4.31 -19.09
C LEU A 107 -5.58 -5.23 -18.71
N ILE A 108 -6.71 -4.68 -18.23
CA ILE A 108 -7.91 -5.45 -17.89
C ILE A 108 -8.62 -5.88 -19.18
N ARG A 109 -8.64 -7.19 -19.45
CA ARG A 109 -9.56 -7.78 -20.43
C ARG A 109 -10.94 -7.85 -19.81
N ARG A 110 -11.86 -7.01 -20.29
CA ARG A 110 -13.28 -7.17 -19.94
C ARG A 110 -13.80 -8.45 -20.61
N PRO A 111 -14.64 -9.24 -19.92
CA PRO A 111 -15.43 -10.27 -20.60
C PRO A 111 -16.10 -9.62 -21.81
N SER A 112 -16.13 -10.30 -22.96
CA SER A 112 -16.94 -9.83 -24.08
C SER A 112 -18.36 -9.66 -23.56
N SER A 113 -18.86 -8.43 -23.50
CA SER A 113 -20.28 -8.22 -23.31
C SER A 113 -20.96 -9.00 -24.42
N ALA A 114 -21.69 -10.06 -24.09
CA ALA A 114 -22.64 -10.61 -25.04
C ALA A 114 -23.50 -9.44 -25.49
N ALA A 115 -23.49 -9.17 -26.80
CA ALA A 115 -24.31 -8.15 -27.40
C ALA A 115 -25.76 -8.46 -27.01
N ASN A 116 -26.38 -7.55 -26.27
CA ASN A 116 -27.82 -7.41 -26.18
C ASN A 116 -28.19 -6.17 -26.99
#